data_AF-D8RQR6-F1
#
_entry.id   AF-D8RQR6-F1
#
_cell.length_a   1.000
_cell.length_b   1.000
_cell.length_c   1.000
_cell.angle_alpha   90.00
_cell.angle_beta   90.00
_cell.angle_gamma   90.00
#
_symmetry.space_group_name_H-M   'P 1'
#
loop_
_entity.id
_entity.type
_entity.pdbx_description
1 polymer ?
#
loop_
_entity_poly.entity_id
_entity_poly.type
_entity_poly.pdbx_seq_one_letter_code
_entity_poly.pdbx_strand_id
1 'polypeptide(L)'
;MPLYDVFVIFKPLVERKVMTDILVRIGHKVYQQKGVVTNVKYFGRQFLAYDIKKRDGRHYEGHLMQMTVMAATAFNEQLQYLNNDERLLRWLLIKNRGTKWMDALQGKLPSVDVQDEDLFRAR
;
A
#
# COMPACT_ATOMS: atom_id res chain seq x y z
N MET A 1 -7.70 8.61 11.57
CA MET A 1 -6.77 7.50 11.25
C MET A 1 -5.99 7.88 10.00
N PRO A 2 -4.66 7.70 9.96
CA PRO A 2 -3.87 8.04 8.78
C PRO A 2 -4.21 7.14 7.58
N LEU A 3 -4.11 7.74 6.39
CA LEU A 3 -4.28 7.06 5.12
C LEU A 3 -2.94 6.42 4.69
N TYR A 4 -2.98 5.16 4.33
CA TYR A 4 -1.83 4.40 3.83
C TYR A 4 -2.14 3.77 2.47
N ASP A 5 -1.11 3.61 1.67
CA ASP A 5 -1.11 2.78 0.47
C ASP A 5 -0.23 1.55 0.71
N VAL A 6 -0.85 0.38 0.60
CA VAL A 6 -0.17 -0.92 0.58
C VAL A 6 0.10 -1.27 -0.87
N PHE A 7 1.37 -1.24 -1.26
CA PHE A 7 1.82 -1.75 -2.55
C PHE A 7 2.27 -3.20 -2.39
N VAL A 8 1.80 -4.05 -3.30
CA VAL A 8 2.13 -5.47 -3.31
C VAL A 8 2.57 -5.85 -4.72
N ILE A 9 3.78 -6.40 -4.81
CA ILE A 9 4.39 -6.91 -6.03
C ILE A 9 4.37 -8.43 -5.94
N PHE A 10 3.62 -9.08 -6.82
CA PHE A 10 3.52 -10.53 -6.91
C PHE A 10 4.46 -11.08 -7.98
N LYS A 11 4.83 -12.36 -7.83
CA LYS A 11 5.52 -13.12 -8.87
C LYS A 11 4.67 -13.17 -10.16
N PRO A 12 5.31 -13.19 -11.35
CA PRO A 12 4.60 -13.07 -12.63
C PRO A 12 3.70 -14.27 -12.97
N LEU A 13 4.02 -15.45 -12.41
CA LEU A 13 3.29 -16.72 -12.61
C LEU A 13 2.03 -16.84 -11.74
N VAL A 14 1.80 -15.92 -10.79
CA VAL A 14 0.69 -16.02 -9.85
C VAL A 14 -0.61 -15.61 -10.54
N GLU A 15 -1.63 -16.46 -10.44
CA GLU A 15 -2.96 -16.18 -10.98
C GLU A 15 -3.68 -15.08 -10.19
N ARG A 16 -4.58 -14.36 -10.87
CA ARG A 16 -5.35 -13.26 -10.25
C ARG A 16 -6.15 -13.67 -9.03
N LYS A 17 -6.76 -14.87 -9.04
CA LYS A 17 -7.53 -15.39 -7.89
C LYS A 17 -6.66 -15.45 -6.63
N VAL A 18 -5.46 -16.01 -6.77
CA VAL A 18 -4.48 -16.16 -5.68
C VAL A 18 -3.97 -14.79 -5.19
N MET A 19 -3.83 -13.81 -6.08
CA MET A 19 -3.48 -12.43 -5.68
C MET A 19 -4.60 -11.79 -4.84
N THR A 20 -5.86 -12.00 -5.23
CA THR A 20 -7.02 -11.51 -4.47
C THR A 20 -7.07 -12.11 -3.07
N ASP A 21 -6.71 -13.37 -2.88
CA ASP A 21 -6.66 -13.99 -1.55
C ASP A 21 -5.70 -13.26 -0.59
N ILE A 22 -4.57 -12.75 -1.10
CA ILE A 22 -3.65 -11.93 -0.28
C ILE A 22 -4.31 -10.62 0.12
N LEU A 23 -4.96 -9.95 -0.83
CA LEU A 23 -5.68 -8.69 -0.58
C LEU A 23 -6.82 -8.88 0.42
N VAL A 24 -7.57 -9.98 0.32
CA VAL A 24 -8.64 -10.31 1.28
C VAL A 24 -8.06 -10.53 2.68
N ARG A 25 -6.93 -11.22 2.81
CA ARG A 25 -6.24 -11.41 4.10
C ARG A 25 -5.76 -10.07 4.69
N ILE A 26 -5.22 -9.18 3.88
CA ILE A 26 -4.85 -7.81 4.30
C ILE A 26 -6.11 -7.05 4.74
N GLY A 27 -7.18 -7.10 3.95
CA GLY A 27 -8.45 -6.44 4.25
C GLY A 27 -9.05 -6.91 5.57
N HIS A 28 -9.05 -8.21 5.86
CA HIS A 28 -9.47 -8.74 7.15
C HIS A 28 -8.67 -8.14 8.32
N LYS A 29 -7.35 -7.97 8.18
CA LYS A 29 -6.52 -7.34 9.22
C LYS A 29 -6.87 -5.87 9.41
N VAL A 30 -7.13 -5.15 8.32
CA VAL A 30 -7.60 -3.75 8.37
C VAL A 30 -8.92 -3.67 9.15
N TYR A 31 -9.89 -4.51 8.82
CA TYR A 31 -11.19 -4.52 9.50
C TYR A 31 -11.10 -4.95 10.97
N GLN A 32 -10.22 -5.91 11.30
CA GLN A 32 -9.95 -6.31 12.70
C GLN A 32 -9.45 -5.14 13.55
N GLN A 33 -8.71 -4.20 12.96
CA GLN A 33 -8.23 -2.99 13.63
C GLN A 33 -9.19 -1.80 13.52
N LYS A 34 -10.45 -2.03 13.15
CA LYS A 34 -11.45 -0.96 12.91
C LYS A 34 -11.02 0.03 11.83
N GLY A 35 -10.13 -0.39 10.92
CA GLY A 35 -9.75 0.35 9.74
C GLY A 35 -10.74 0.16 8.60
N VAL A 36 -10.58 0.94 7.54
CA VAL A 36 -11.43 0.92 6.35
C VAL A 36 -10.56 0.83 5.10
N VAL A 37 -10.92 -0.07 4.18
CA VAL A 37 -10.33 -0.11 2.83
C VAL A 37 -11.07 0.89 1.95
N THR A 38 -10.35 1.83 1.33
CA THR A 38 -10.96 2.90 0.52
C THR A 38 -10.84 2.64 -0.98
N ASN A 39 -9.74 2.04 -1.43
CA ASN A 39 -9.51 1.78 -2.85
C ASN A 39 -8.66 0.52 -3.06
N VAL A 40 -8.93 -0.20 -4.14
CA VAL A 40 -8.12 -1.32 -4.61
C VAL A 40 -7.86 -1.14 -6.10
N LYS A 41 -6.58 -1.08 -6.48
CA LYS A 41 -6.14 -0.92 -7.86
C LYS A 41 -5.21 -2.04 -8.28
N TYR A 42 -5.37 -2.48 -9.52
CA TYR A 42 -4.46 -3.41 -10.17
C TYR A 42 -3.83 -2.72 -11.37
N PHE A 43 -2.51 -2.70 -11.42
CA PHE A 43 -1.75 -2.04 -12.49
C PHE A 43 -1.37 -2.99 -13.62
N GLY A 44 -1.65 -4.29 -13.49
CA GLY A 44 -1.25 -5.27 -14.49
C GLY A 44 0.10 -5.92 -14.19
N ARG A 45 0.59 -6.60 -15.21
CA ARG A 45 1.94 -7.16 -15.26
C ARG A 45 2.89 -6.05 -15.75
N GLN A 46 3.92 -5.75 -14.98
CA GLN A 46 4.88 -4.70 -15.26
C GLN A 46 6.30 -5.26 -15.21
N PHE A 47 7.18 -4.73 -16.06
CA PHE A 47 8.63 -4.90 -15.91
C PHE A 47 9.12 -4.17 -14.66
N LEU A 48 9.99 -4.83 -13.91
CA LEU A 48 10.64 -4.26 -12.74
C LEU A 48 11.83 -3.42 -13.21
N ALA A 49 12.08 -2.30 -12.53
CA ALA A 49 13.21 -1.43 -12.84
C ALA A 49 14.58 -2.13 -12.65
N TYR A 50 14.62 -3.15 -11.80
CA TYR A 50 15.77 -4.00 -11.55
C TYR A 50 15.29 -5.41 -11.21
N ASP A 51 16.19 -6.38 -11.33
CA ASP A 51 15.90 -7.78 -11.02
C ASP A 51 15.78 -8.02 -9.51
N ILE A 52 14.65 -8.60 -9.10
CA ILE A 52 14.44 -8.99 -7.70
C ILE A 52 14.81 -10.46 -7.55
N LYS A 53 15.85 -10.74 -6.75
CA LYS A 53 16.26 -12.09 -6.39
C LYS A 53 15.41 -12.64 -5.24
N LYS A 54 14.82 -13.81 -5.45
CA LYS A 54 14.13 -14.64 -4.44
C LYS A 54 14.72 -16.06 -4.46
N ARG A 55 14.14 -16.96 -3.66
CA ARG A 55 14.56 -18.38 -3.60
C ARG A 55 14.38 -19.09 -4.95
N ASP A 56 13.30 -18.79 -5.64
CA ASP A 56 12.94 -19.36 -6.95
C ASP A 56 13.82 -18.86 -8.11
N GLY A 57 14.61 -17.80 -7.90
CA GLY A 57 15.45 -17.20 -8.92
C GLY A 57 15.35 -15.68 -8.98
N ARG A 58 15.76 -15.11 -10.12
CA ARG A 58 15.67 -13.68 -10.41
C ARG A 58 14.40 -13.40 -11.21
N HIS A 59 13.65 -12.39 -10.80
CA HIS A 59 12.43 -11.97 -11.48
C HIS A 59 12.63 -10.59 -12.08
N TYR A 60 12.34 -10.47 -13.39
CA TYR A 60 12.40 -9.22 -14.16
C TYR A 60 11.03 -8.55 -14.30
N GLU A 61 9.96 -9.29 -14.01
CA GLU A 61 8.58 -8.85 -14.15
C GLU A 61 7.79 -9.28 -12.93
N GLY A 62 6.70 -8.56 -12.65
CA GLY A 62 5.77 -8.89 -11.58
C GLY A 62 4.40 -8.27 -11.81
N HIS A 63 3.41 -8.75 -11.06
CA HIS A 63 2.10 -8.10 -11.02
C HIS A 63 2.07 -7.06 -9.91
N LEU A 64 1.58 -5.86 -10.20
CA LEU A 64 1.54 -4.76 -9.23
C LEU A 64 0.09 -4.48 -8.82
N MET A 65 -0.15 -4.46 -7.51
CA MET A 65 -1.42 -4.06 -6.90
C MET A 65 -1.20 -3.01 -5.82
N GLN A 66 -2.20 -2.15 -5.65
CA GLN A 66 -2.26 -1.16 -4.58
C GLN A 66 -3.60 -1.29 -3.84
N MET A 67 -3.54 -1.27 -2.52
CA MET A 67 -4.70 -1.14 -1.66
C MET A 67 -4.54 0.11 -0.79
N THR A 68 -5.45 1.06 -0.92
CA THR A 68 -5.50 2.25 -0.08
C THR A 68 -6.38 1.95 1.14
N VAL A 69 -5.84 2.19 2.33
CA VAL A 69 -6.46 1.84 3.61
C VAL A 69 -6.32 2.97 4.62
N MET A 70 -7.37 3.22 5.39
CA MET A 70 -7.28 3.97 6.64
C MET A 70 -7.11 2.97 7.78
N ALA A 71 -5.94 2.98 8.42
CA ALA A 71 -5.61 2.00 9.46
C ALA A 71 -4.87 2.65 10.63
N ALA A 72 -4.77 1.93 11.74
CA ALA A 72 -3.98 2.37 12.90
C ALA A 72 -2.48 2.44 12.55
N THR A 73 -1.72 3.24 13.30
CA THR A 73 -0.26 3.36 13.09
C THR A 73 0.49 2.06 13.34
N ALA A 74 -0.03 1.18 14.19
CA ALA A 74 0.51 -0.17 14.46
C ALA A 74 0.29 -1.16 13.30
N PHE A 75 -0.39 -0.77 12.23
CA PHE A 75 -0.72 -1.66 11.11
C PHE A 75 0.52 -2.20 10.37
N ASN A 76 1.65 -1.48 10.40
CA ASN A 76 2.89 -1.92 9.77
C ASN A 76 3.42 -3.25 10.33
N GLU A 77 3.40 -3.40 11.66
CA GLU A 77 3.85 -4.62 12.33
C GLU A 77 2.96 -5.80 11.95
N GLN A 78 1.67 -5.56 11.76
CA GLN A 78 0.71 -6.59 11.36
C GLN A 78 0.89 -7.08 9.93
N LEU A 79 1.59 -6.34 9.06
CA LEU A 79 1.86 -6.76 7.68
C LEU A 79 3.15 -7.55 7.53
N GLN A 80 3.95 -7.69 8.60
CA GLN A 80 5.24 -8.39 8.54
C GLN A 80 5.11 -9.86 8.12
N TYR A 81 3.95 -10.51 8.34
CA TYR A 81 3.73 -11.89 7.89
C TYR A 81 3.82 -12.03 6.36
N LEU A 82 3.58 -10.96 5.59
CA LEU A 82 3.69 -10.97 4.14
C LEU A 82 5.12 -11.25 3.65
N ASN A 83 6.14 -11.04 4.49
CA ASN A 83 7.52 -11.41 4.17
C ASN A 83 7.70 -12.92 3.99
N ASN A 84 6.86 -13.73 4.66
CA ASN A 84 6.92 -15.18 4.60
C ASN A 84 6.12 -15.75 3.42
N ASP A 85 5.31 -14.95 2.72
CA ASP A 85 4.53 -15.43 1.59
C ASP A 85 5.41 -15.51 0.33
N GLU A 86 5.67 -16.73 -0.14
CA GLU A 86 6.51 -16.98 -1.30
C GLU A 86 5.92 -16.43 -2.60
N ARG A 87 4.63 -16.10 -2.63
CA ARG A 87 3.96 -15.55 -3.83
C ARG A 87 4.37 -14.10 -4.08
N LEU A 88 4.94 -13.43 -3.09
CA LEU A 88 5.30 -12.02 -3.12
C LEU A 88 6.78 -11.79 -3.42
N LEU A 89 7.03 -10.85 -4.32
CA LEU A 89 8.36 -10.29 -4.53
C LEU A 89 8.67 -9.25 -3.46
N ARG A 90 7.74 -8.32 -3.23
CA ARG A 90 7.89 -7.26 -2.23
C ARG A 90 6.53 -6.68 -1.85
N TRP A 91 6.39 -6.24 -0.62
CA TRP A 91 5.31 -5.37 -0.18
C TRP A 91 5.90 -4.09 0.43
N LEU A 92 5.14 -3.01 0.38
CA LEU A 92 5.51 -1.72 0.92
C LEU A 92 4.27 -1.07 1.53
N LEU A 93 4.42 -0.50 2.72
CA LEU A 93 3.41 0.37 3.33
C LEU A 93 3.91 1.81 3.22
N ILE A 94 3.16 2.65 2.52
CA ILE A 94 3.50 4.06 2.31
C ILE A 94 2.41 4.91 2.94
N LYS A 95 2.78 5.91 3.75
CA LYS A 95 1.81 6.91 4.22
C LYS A 95 1.37 7.77 3.03
N ASN A 96 0.08 7.74 2.72
CA ASN A 96 -0.47 8.53 1.63
C ASN A 96 -0.47 10.01 2.08
N ARG A 97 0.14 10.89 1.27
CA ARG A 97 0.23 12.33 1.53
C ARG A 97 -0.87 13.15 0.82
N GLY A 98 -1.81 12.46 0.18
CA GLY A 98 -2.88 13.04 -0.62
C GLY A 98 -2.38 13.76 -1.88
N THR A 99 -3.25 14.59 -2.43
CA THR A 99 -3.00 15.47 -3.57
C THR A 99 -2.48 16.85 -3.15
N LYS A 100 -2.03 17.04 -1.90
CA LYS A 100 -1.55 18.35 -1.40
C LYS A 100 -0.56 19.05 -2.35
N TRP A 101 0.26 18.28 -3.08
CA TRP A 101 1.20 18.80 -4.07
C TRP A 101 0.56 19.16 -5.43
N MET A 102 -0.48 18.43 -5.86
CA MET A 102 -1.24 18.75 -7.07
C MET A 102 -2.11 19.99 -6.89
N ASP A 103 -2.69 20.17 -5.69
CA ASP A 103 -3.48 21.36 -5.35
C ASP A 103 -2.60 22.62 -5.37
N ALA A 104 -1.36 22.51 -4.86
CA ALA A 104 -0.36 23.58 -4.91
C ALA A 104 0.04 23.96 -6.35
N LEU A 105 0.12 23.00 -7.28
CA LEU A 105 0.41 23.26 -8.69
C LEU A 105 -0.79 23.84 -9.46
N GLN A 106 -2.02 23.62 -8.98
CA GLN A 106 -3.25 24.13 -9.60
C GLN A 106 -3.69 25.49 -9.05
N GLY A 107 -2.90 26.13 -8.17
CA GLY A 107 -3.22 27.42 -7.57
C GLY A 107 -4.47 27.39 -6.67
N LYS A 108 -4.95 26.20 -6.31
CA LYS A 108 -6.04 26.04 -5.34
C LYS A 108 -5.42 26.05 -3.95
N LEU A 109 -5.91 26.92 -3.08
CA LEU A 109 -5.57 26.89 -1.66
C LEU A 109 -5.74 25.45 -1.16
N PRO A 110 -4.75 24.88 -0.45
CA PRO A 110 -4.88 23.53 0.07
C PRO A 110 -6.15 23.51 0.93
N SER A 111 -7.11 22.65 0.60
CA SER A 111 -8.22 22.38 1.50
C SER A 111 -7.60 21.86 2.78
N VAL A 112 -7.59 22.70 3.81
CA VAL A 112 -6.99 22.42 5.10
C VAL A 112 -7.75 21.25 5.71
N ASP A 113 -7.14 20.08 5.70
CA ASP A 113 -7.53 19.04 6.64
C ASP A 113 -7.28 19.60 8.05
N VAL A 114 -8.36 19.75 8.81
CA VAL A 114 -8.47 20.41 10.14
C VAL A 114 -7.53 19.83 11.22
N GLN A 115 -6.69 18.85 10.90
CA GLN A 115 -5.84 18.14 11.85
C GLN A 115 -4.42 18.71 12.04
N ASP A 116 -3.98 19.67 11.21
CA ASP A 116 -2.63 20.25 11.30
C ASP A 116 -2.52 21.45 12.28
N GLU A 117 -3.62 21.94 12.89
CA GLU A 117 -3.57 23.05 13.88
C GLU A 117 -3.01 22.64 15.26
N ASP A 118 -3.13 21.38 15.65
CA ASP A 118 -2.68 20.92 16.98
C ASP A 118 -1.17 20.68 17.06
N LEU A 119 -0.47 20.60 15.92
CA LEU A 119 0.98 20.37 15.89
C LEU A 119 1.81 21.64 16.13
N PHE A 120 1.21 22.83 15.95
CA PHE A 120 1.89 24.13 16.05
C PHE A 120 1.64 24.88 17.36
N ARG A 121 0.79 24.36 18.26
CA ARG A 121 0.54 24.97 19.59
C ARG A 121 1.44 24.43 20.71
N ALA A 122 2.37 23.52 20.41
CA ALA A 122 3.33 22.99 21.37
C ALA A 122 4.77 23.36 20.98
N ARG A 123 5.05 24.66 20.84
CA ARG A 123 6.40 25.20 20.95
C ARG A 123 6.40 26.68 21.30
#